data_AF-A0A1I6VBC6-F1
#
_entry.id   AF-A0A1I6VBC6-F1
#
_cell.length_a   1.000
_cell.length_b   1.000
_cell.length_c   1.000
_cell.angle_alpha   90.00
_cell.angle_beta   90.00
_cell.angle_gamma   90.00
#
_symmetry.space_group_name_H-M   'P 1'
#
loop_
_entity.id
_entity.type
_entity.pdbx_description
1 polymer ?
#
loop_
_entity_poly.entity_id
_entity_poly.type
_entity_poly.pdbx_seq_one_letter_code
_entity_poly.pdbx_strand_id
1 'polypeptide(L)'
;MEPTGAQSVFVAGGDFPERVRVFIGRQLDRWPGLLLDEERFDRGMLGRWELPGSPEDPYPECVTFCRDDAMNAFWEENGYDLDASGEGPFALFFRWRAAPPGAGVGGHWAVTLLTPDEPAVDPFSRSVVADWFRP
;
A
#
# COMPACT_ATOMS: atom_id res chain seq x y z
N MET A 1 11.50 12.45 -6.52
CA MET A 1 10.12 12.95 -6.61
C MET A 1 9.54 12.88 -5.21
N GLU A 2 8.96 13.94 -4.67
CA GLU A 2 8.20 13.83 -3.42
C GLU A 2 6.85 13.17 -3.73
N PRO A 3 6.38 12.20 -2.94
CA PRO A 3 5.06 11.63 -3.12
C PRO A 3 3.98 12.68 -2.87
N THR A 4 3.24 13.08 -3.91
CA THR A 4 2.14 14.05 -3.86
C THR A 4 0.81 13.33 -3.89
N GLY A 5 0.24 12.94 -2.74
CA GLY A 5 -1.06 12.27 -2.64
C GLY A 5 -1.66 12.44 -1.25
N ALA A 6 -2.87 11.92 -1.03
CA ALA A 6 -3.53 11.98 0.27
C ALA A 6 -3.08 10.84 1.19
N GLN A 7 -2.78 11.17 2.44
CA GLN A 7 -2.22 10.23 3.41
C GLN A 7 -3.27 9.76 4.43
N SER A 8 -3.48 8.45 4.50
CA SER A 8 -4.18 7.80 5.60
C SER A 8 -3.17 7.11 6.52
N VAL A 9 -2.98 7.64 7.73
CA VAL A 9 -1.97 7.16 8.69
C VAL A 9 -2.62 6.35 9.81
N PHE A 10 -2.05 5.19 10.13
CA PHE A 10 -2.52 4.34 11.22
C PHE A 10 -1.39 3.49 11.82
N VAL A 11 -1.68 2.83 12.94
CA VAL A 11 -0.76 1.93 13.65
C VAL A 11 -1.29 0.51 13.53
N ALA A 12 -0.41 -0.44 13.21
CA ALA A 12 -0.75 -1.86 13.16
C ALA A 12 0.09 -2.70 14.15
N GLY A 13 -0.51 -3.80 14.61
CA GLY A 13 0.11 -4.74 15.54
C GLY A 13 0.97 -5.79 14.83
N GLY A 14 1.27 -6.88 15.54
CA GLY A 14 2.09 -7.97 15.01
C GLY A 14 1.47 -8.74 13.82
N ASP A 15 0.16 -8.60 13.60
CA ASP A 15 -0.59 -9.19 12.48
C ASP A 15 -0.48 -8.40 11.17
N PHE A 16 0.35 -7.36 11.14
CA PHE A 16 0.53 -6.50 9.96
C PHE A 16 0.93 -7.27 8.69
N PRO A 17 1.92 -8.19 8.68
CA PRO A 17 2.29 -8.93 7.46
C PRO A 17 1.12 -9.72 6.86
N GLU A 18 0.35 -10.40 7.70
CA GLU A 18 -0.85 -11.12 7.28
C GLU A 18 -1.93 -10.16 6.74
N ARG A 19 -2.11 -9.00 7.37
CA ARG A 19 -3.03 -7.97 6.86
C ARG A 19 -2.62 -7.45 5.50
N VAL A 20 -1.33 -7.22 5.26
CA VAL A 20 -0.85 -6.79 3.93
C VAL A 20 -1.13 -7.87 2.88
N ARG A 21 -0.91 -9.16 3.20
CA ARG A 21 -1.27 -10.25 2.28
C ARG A 21 -2.77 -10.28 1.95
N VAL A 22 -3.64 -10.11 2.95
CA VAL A 22 -5.09 -10.02 2.73
C VAL A 22 -5.44 -8.81 1.86
N PHE A 23 -4.80 -7.67 2.11
CA PHE A 23 -4.99 -6.45 1.34
C PHE A 23 -4.55 -6.62 -0.12
N ILE A 24 -3.37 -7.19 -0.38
CA ILE A 24 -2.91 -7.54 -1.74
C ILE A 24 -3.91 -8.48 -2.42
N GLY A 25 -4.43 -9.48 -1.70
CA GLY A 25 -5.47 -10.36 -2.22
C GLY A 25 -6.71 -9.62 -2.72
N ARG A 26 -7.18 -8.61 -1.98
CA ARG A 26 -8.31 -7.77 -2.39
C ARG A 26 -7.99 -6.92 -3.62
N GLN A 27 -6.77 -6.40 -3.70
CA GLN A 27 -6.33 -5.66 -4.89
C GLN A 27 -6.21 -6.56 -6.11
N LEU A 28 -5.82 -7.82 -5.97
CA LEU A 28 -5.87 -8.81 -7.05
C LEU A 28 -7.30 -9.14 -7.50
N ASP A 29 -8.26 -9.17 -6.56
CA ASP A 29 -9.67 -9.38 -6.90
C ASP A 29 -10.24 -8.17 -7.67
N ARG A 30 -9.76 -6.96 -7.36
CA ARG A 30 -10.09 -5.72 -8.06
C ARG A 30 -9.41 -5.63 -9.43
N TRP A 31 -8.12 -5.98 -9.49
CA TRP A 31 -7.23 -5.80 -10.62
C TRP A 31 -6.51 -7.13 -10.95
N PRO A 32 -7.06 -7.95 -11.86
CA PRO A 32 -6.40 -9.19 -12.26
C PRO A 32 -5.05 -9.00 -12.97
N GLY A 33 -4.74 -7.78 -13.42
CA GLY A 33 -3.46 -7.40 -14.04
C GLY A 33 -2.48 -6.70 -13.10
N LEU A 34 -2.75 -6.71 -11.78
CA LEU A 34 -2.03 -5.94 -10.76
C LEU A 34 -0.51 -5.98 -10.97
N LEU A 35 0.07 -4.79 -11.01
CA LEU A 35 1.48 -4.56 -10.80
C LEU A 35 1.70 -4.25 -9.32
N LEU A 36 2.57 -5.02 -8.67
CA LEU A 36 3.06 -4.79 -7.33
C LEU A 36 4.53 -4.39 -7.45
N ASP A 37 4.91 -3.21 -6.98
CA ASP A 37 6.26 -2.67 -7.18
C ASP A 37 6.69 -2.68 -8.66
N GLU A 38 5.77 -2.27 -9.54
CA GLU A 38 5.91 -2.25 -11.01
C GLU A 38 6.08 -3.63 -11.67
N GLU A 39 6.02 -4.74 -10.91
CA GLU A 39 6.11 -6.09 -11.42
C GLU A 39 4.74 -6.77 -11.46
N ARG A 40 4.48 -7.54 -12.53
CA ARG A 40 3.23 -8.32 -12.64
C ARG A 40 3.11 -9.31 -11.48
N PHE A 41 2.03 -9.17 -10.72
CA PHE A 41 1.76 -9.97 -9.54
C PHE A 41 0.47 -10.74 -9.71
N ASP A 42 0.50 -12.05 -9.40
CA ASP A 42 -0.67 -12.93 -9.51
C ASP A 42 -1.02 -13.62 -8.19
N ARG A 43 -2.21 -14.23 -8.14
CA ARG A 43 -2.72 -14.92 -6.96
C ARG A 43 -1.85 -16.10 -6.51
N GLY A 44 -1.14 -16.75 -7.43
CA GLY A 44 -0.19 -17.82 -7.13
C GLY A 44 1.07 -17.32 -6.44
N MET A 45 1.45 -16.05 -6.66
CA MET A 45 2.57 -15.41 -5.97
C MET A 45 2.25 -15.01 -4.52
N LEU A 46 0.98 -14.77 -4.20
CA LEU A 46 0.57 -14.28 -2.89
C LEU A 46 0.98 -15.22 -1.74
N GLY A 47 0.92 -16.54 -1.95
CA GLY A 47 1.27 -17.52 -0.92
C GLY A 47 2.75 -17.55 -0.53
N ARG A 48 3.63 -17.01 -1.38
CA ARG A 48 5.08 -16.92 -1.16
C ARG A 48 5.55 -15.48 -0.89
N TRP A 49 4.65 -14.52 -0.93
CA TRP A 49 4.99 -13.11 -0.75
C TRP A 49 5.30 -12.84 0.72
N GLU A 50 6.35 -12.07 0.96
CA GLU A 50 6.79 -11.65 2.28
C GLU A 50 6.87 -10.13 2.33
N LEU A 51 6.63 -9.57 3.50
CA LEU A 51 6.74 -8.13 3.70
C LEU A 51 8.18 -7.70 3.40
N PRO A 52 8.42 -6.77 2.47
CA PRO A 52 9.77 -6.34 2.17
C PRO A 52 10.36 -5.56 3.35
N GLY A 53 11.68 -5.64 3.47
CA GLY A 53 12.46 -4.68 4.22
C GLY A 53 13.48 -5.22 5.20
N SER A 54 14.32 -4.30 5.67
CA SER A 54 15.35 -4.56 6.66
C SER A 54 15.09 -3.78 7.96
N PRO A 55 15.24 -4.39 9.15
CA PRO A 55 15.17 -3.67 10.43
C PRO A 55 16.18 -2.53 10.55
N GLU A 56 17.24 -2.56 9.74
CA GLU A 56 18.35 -1.61 9.75
C GLU A 56 18.13 -0.40 8.84
N ASP A 57 17.09 -0.41 7.98
CA ASP A 57 16.84 0.70 7.06
C ASP A 57 16.32 1.94 7.81
N PRO A 58 16.96 3.12 7.65
CA PRO A 58 16.47 4.35 8.23
C PRO A 58 15.16 4.87 7.61
N TYR A 59 14.82 4.46 6.38
CA TYR A 59 13.63 4.87 5.64
C TYR A 59 12.46 3.90 5.82
N PRO A 60 11.21 4.37 5.68
CA PRO A 60 10.08 3.45 5.60
C PRO A 60 10.16 2.62 4.33
N GLU A 61 9.79 1.35 4.45
CA GLU A 61 9.59 0.45 3.33
C GLU A 61 8.30 0.81 2.61
N CYS A 62 8.19 0.40 1.35
CA CYS A 62 7.10 0.76 0.46
C CYS A 62 6.69 -0.46 -0.36
N VAL A 63 5.37 -0.61 -0.56
CA VAL A 63 4.79 -1.48 -1.59
C VAL A 63 3.87 -0.62 -2.45
N THR A 64 4.09 -0.57 -3.76
CA THR A 64 3.25 0.17 -4.71
C THR A 64 2.26 -0.76 -5.40
N PHE A 65 1.08 -0.22 -5.70
CA PHE A 65 -0.02 -0.92 -6.35
C PHE A 65 -0.44 -0.13 -7.58
N CYS A 66 -0.45 -0.79 -8.73
CA CYS A 66 -0.88 -0.21 -9.99
C CYS A 66 -1.69 -1.26 -10.75
N ARG A 67 -2.81 -0.88 -11.37
CA ARG A 67 -3.70 -1.88 -12.01
C ARG A 67 -3.02 -2.65 -13.12
N ASP A 68 -2.26 -1.94 -13.97
CA ASP A 68 -1.67 -2.46 -15.20
C ASP A 68 -0.61 -1.48 -15.76
N ASP A 69 0.05 -1.89 -16.83
CA ASP A 69 1.08 -1.11 -17.53
C ASP A 69 0.54 0.23 -18.08
N ALA A 70 -0.75 0.32 -18.43
CA ALA A 70 -1.34 1.53 -18.99
C ALA A 70 -1.59 2.60 -17.92
N MET A 71 -2.07 2.20 -16.74
CA MET A 71 -2.16 3.08 -15.58
C MET A 71 -0.77 3.56 -15.15
N ASN A 72 0.23 2.67 -15.17
CA ASN A 72 1.61 3.06 -14.82
C ASN A 72 2.16 4.12 -15.78
N ALA A 73 1.99 3.91 -17.09
CA ALA A 73 2.40 4.89 -18.09
C ALA A 73 1.65 6.23 -17.96
N PHE A 74 0.35 6.19 -17.66
CA PHE A 74 -0.43 7.41 -17.41
C PHE A 74 0.09 8.17 -16.20
N TRP A 75 0.43 7.48 -15.11
CA TRP A 75 0.97 8.09 -13.90
C TRP A 75 2.33 8.76 -14.11
N GLU A 76 3.23 8.13 -14.87
CA GLU A 76 4.52 8.73 -15.23
C GLU A 76 4.37 10.07 -15.98
N GLU A 77 3.33 10.19 -16.81
CA GLU A 77 3.07 11.39 -17.60
C GLU A 77 2.25 12.46 -16.86
N ASN A 78 1.30 12.04 -16.00
CA ASN A 78 0.27 12.92 -15.43
C ASN A 78 0.37 13.05 -13.91
N GLY A 79 1.33 12.38 -13.27
CA GLY A 79 1.41 12.29 -11.82
C GLY A 79 0.18 11.59 -11.24
N TYR A 80 -0.29 12.05 -10.08
CA TYR A 80 -1.35 11.41 -9.30
C TYR A 80 -2.77 11.64 -9.82
N ASP A 81 -2.93 12.15 -11.05
CA ASP A 81 -4.25 12.22 -11.67
C ASP A 81 -4.83 10.81 -11.84
N LEU A 82 -6.15 10.70 -11.69
CA LEU A 82 -6.86 9.46 -12.00
C LEU A 82 -6.95 9.29 -13.52
N ASP A 83 -6.86 8.05 -13.98
CA ASP A 83 -7.01 7.72 -15.39
C ASP A 83 -8.48 7.84 -15.85
N ALA A 84 -8.75 7.52 -17.11
CA ALA A 84 -10.11 7.58 -17.68
C ALA A 84 -11.14 6.64 -16.99
N SER A 85 -10.68 5.67 -16.19
CA SER A 85 -11.55 4.81 -15.37
C SER A 85 -11.86 5.39 -13.99
N GLY A 86 -11.23 6.49 -13.61
CA GLY A 86 -11.34 7.08 -12.27
C GLY A 86 -10.50 6.34 -11.23
N GLU A 87 -9.43 5.67 -11.65
CA GLU A 87 -8.51 4.93 -10.77
C GLU A 87 -7.08 5.42 -10.96
N GLY A 88 -6.23 5.24 -9.96
CA GLY A 88 -4.81 5.58 -10.04
C GLY A 88 -3.95 4.68 -9.14
N PRO A 89 -2.62 4.72 -9.27
CA PRO A 89 -1.74 3.96 -8.42
C PRO A 89 -1.78 4.49 -6.98
N PHE A 90 -1.44 3.62 -6.03
CA PHE A 90 -1.33 3.99 -4.63
C PHE A 90 -0.20 3.20 -3.97
N ALA A 91 0.22 3.62 -2.78
CA ALA A 91 1.35 3.01 -2.09
C ALA A 91 1.08 2.80 -0.60
N LEU A 92 1.60 1.69 -0.08
CA LEU A 92 1.60 1.39 1.35
C LEU A 92 3.03 1.57 1.88
N PHE A 93 3.24 2.62 2.66
CA PHE A 93 4.48 2.85 3.39
C PHE A 93 4.37 2.27 4.79
N PHE A 94 5.44 1.64 5.27
CA PHE A 94 5.43 1.07 6.61
C PHE A 94 6.81 0.98 7.24
N ARG A 95 6.84 0.95 8.57
CA ARG A 95 8.06 0.75 9.34
C ARG A 95 7.79 0.14 10.70
N TRP A 96 8.58 -0.84 11.09
CA TRP A 96 8.57 -1.35 12.46
C TRP A 96 9.19 -0.35 13.42
N ARG A 97 8.47 -0.06 14.50
CA ARG A 97 8.92 0.75 15.63
C ARG A 97 8.99 -0.14 16.85
N ALA A 98 10.22 -0.50 17.23
CA ALA A 98 10.46 -1.21 18.48
C ALA A 98 9.97 -0.36 19.66
N ALA A 99 9.43 -1.02 20.69
CA ALA A 99 9.06 -0.33 21.92
C ALA A 99 10.29 0.34 22.57
N PRO A 100 10.12 1.49 23.25
CA PRO A 100 11.20 2.11 24.01
C PRO A 100 11.79 1.14 25.03
N PRO A 101 13.10 1.22 25.33
CA PRO A 101 13.71 0.44 26.39
C PRO A 101 12.95 0.63 27.72
N GLY A 102 12.51 -0.47 28.34
CA GLY A 102 11.76 -0.46 29.60
C GLY A 102 10.24 -0.45 29.50
N ALA A 103 9.66 -0.31 28.29
CA ALA A 103 8.21 -0.38 28.07
C ALA A 103 7.66 -1.81 27.90
N GLY A 104 8.52 -2.83 27.97
CA GLY A 104 8.18 -4.25 27.75
C GLY A 104 8.73 -4.81 26.43
N VAL A 105 8.40 -6.06 26.12
CA VAL A 105 8.72 -6.72 24.84
C VAL A 105 7.64 -6.36 23.83
N GLY A 106 8.02 -5.78 22.69
CA GLY A 106 7.07 -5.51 21.60
C GLY A 106 7.48 -4.37 20.68
N GLY A 107 6.54 -3.99 19.83
CA GLY A 107 6.64 -2.87 18.91
C GLY A 107 5.35 -2.76 18.10
N HIS A 108 5.31 -1.81 17.18
CA HIS A 108 4.18 -1.61 16.29
C HIS A 108 4.68 -1.20 14.91
N TRP A 109 3.82 -1.35 13.91
CA TRP A 109 4.06 -0.80 12.59
C TRP A 109 3.45 0.59 12.50
N ALA A 110 4.26 1.58 12.15
CA ALA A 110 3.76 2.86 11.66
C ALA A 110 3.47 2.70 10.17
N VAL A 111 2.24 3.00 9.74
CA VAL A 111 1.77 2.71 8.39
C VAL A 111 1.10 3.95 7.79
N THR A 112 1.42 4.22 6.53
CA THR A 112 0.77 5.26 5.73
C THR A 112 0.29 4.65 4.43
N LEU A 113 -1.01 4.70 4.18
CA LEU A 113 -1.59 4.41 2.88
C LEU A 113 -1.73 5.73 2.11
N LEU A 114 -0.97 5.87 1.02
CA LEU A 114 -0.95 7.04 0.15
C LEU A 114 -1.81 6.78 -1.07
N THR A 115 -2.91 7.50 -1.22
CA THR A 115 -3.85 7.39 -2.34
C THR A 115 -3.81 8.63 -3.25
N PRO A 116 -4.31 8.55 -4.51
CA PRO A 116 -4.28 9.67 -5.45
C PRO A 116 -4.88 10.98 -4.90
N ASP A 117 -6.02 10.89 -4.22
CA ASP A 117 -6.73 12.05 -3.65
C ASP A 117 -7.38 11.72 -2.29
N GLU A 118 -7.96 12.71 -1.64
CA GLU A 118 -8.55 12.66 -0.31
C GLU A 118 -9.75 11.70 -0.24
N PRO A 119 -9.69 10.61 0.57
CA PRO A 119 -10.79 9.64 0.71
C PRO A 119 -12.15 10.24 1.10
N ALA A 120 -12.14 11.42 1.72
CA ALA A 120 -13.35 12.15 2.09
C ALA A 120 -14.15 12.62 0.85
N VAL A 121 -13.49 12.87 -0.27
CA VAL A 121 -14.11 13.41 -1.49
C VAL A 121 -13.95 12.51 -2.70
N ASP A 122 -12.87 11.72 -2.77
CA ASP A 122 -12.61 10.79 -3.88
C ASP A 122 -13.11 9.36 -3.58
N PRO A 123 -14.05 8.81 -4.38
CA PRO A 123 -14.58 7.47 -4.18
C PRO A 123 -13.53 6.35 -4.33
N PHE A 124 -12.55 6.52 -5.22
CA PHE A 124 -11.55 5.48 -5.45
C PHE A 124 -10.62 5.34 -4.25
N SER A 125 -9.99 6.43 -3.80
CA SER A 125 -9.20 6.51 -2.58
C SER A 125 -9.97 6.00 -1.36
N ARG A 126 -11.25 6.35 -1.23
CA ARG A 126 -12.12 5.82 -0.17
C ARG A 126 -12.25 4.31 -0.22
N SER A 127 -12.42 3.75 -1.42
CA SER A 127 -12.53 2.30 -1.59
C SER A 127 -11.22 1.58 -1.23
N VAL A 128 -10.07 2.17 -1.58
CA VAL A 128 -8.74 1.63 -1.24
C VAL A 128 -8.56 1.60 0.28
N VAL A 129 -8.86 2.70 0.96
CA VAL A 129 -8.81 2.77 2.44
C VAL A 129 -9.80 1.79 3.08
N ALA A 130 -11.02 1.68 2.55
CA ALA A 130 -12.01 0.74 3.05
C ALA A 130 -11.55 -0.72 2.92
N ASP A 131 -10.88 -1.07 1.82
CA ASP A 131 -10.31 -2.40 1.63
C ASP A 131 -9.21 -2.73 2.62
N TRP A 132 -8.49 -1.76 3.17
CA TRP A 132 -7.55 -2.01 4.26
C TRP A 132 -8.25 -2.43 5.55
N PHE A 133 -9.32 -1.72 5.92
CA PHE A 133 -10.02 -1.92 7.20
C PHE A 133 -11.07 -3.03 7.19
N ARG A 134 -11.34 -3.65 6.03
CA ARG A 134 -12.24 -4.81 5.96
C ARG A 134 -11.64 -6.01 6.73
N PRO A 135 -12.44 -6.74 7.53
CA PRO A 135 -11.99 -7.92 8.26
C PRO A 135 -11.62 -9.08 7.32
#